data_AF-A0A2E8M6E2-F1
#
_entry.id   AF-A0A2E8M6E2-F1
#
_cell.length_a   1.000
_cell.length_b   1.000
_cell.length_c   1.000
_cell.angle_alpha   90.00
_cell.angle_beta   90.00
_cell.angle_gamma   90.00
#
_symmetry.space_group_name_H-M   'P 1'
#
loop_
_entity.id
_entity.type
_entity.pdbx_description
1 polymer ?
#
loop_
_entity_poly.entity_id
_entity_poly.type
_entity_poly.pdbx_seq_one_letter_code
_entity_poly.pdbx_strand_id
1 'polypeptide(L)'
;MSPSLKSLLVPVCLFASIGAMAKTLDQVPGKLTESDLLQAPFVQLFDLSVDPHEDQNLARKYSARVKQMVALLKEEIASERSTPGPNLKNDKNVRILNPRDRRLPGFVRNRFE
;
A
#
# COMPACT_ATOMS: atom_id res chain seq x y z
N MET A 1 -12.58 -3.08 -25.34
CA MET A 1 -11.90 -1.81 -25.04
C MET A 1 -12.08 -1.55 -23.55
N SER A 2 -11.12 -1.96 -22.71
CA SER A 2 -11.28 -1.90 -21.25
C SER A 2 -11.05 -0.46 -20.78
N PRO A 3 -11.98 0.17 -20.03
CA PRO A 3 -11.77 1.52 -19.53
C PRO A 3 -10.58 1.47 -18.57
N SER A 4 -9.56 2.28 -18.85
CA SER A 4 -8.39 2.45 -18.02
C SER A 4 -8.82 3.04 -16.68
N LEU A 5 -9.09 2.18 -15.70
CA LEU A 5 -9.31 2.56 -14.32
C LEU A 5 -8.00 3.19 -13.84
N LYS A 6 -7.97 4.52 -13.74
CA LYS A 6 -6.88 5.26 -13.10
C LYS A 6 -6.97 5.02 -11.59
N SER A 7 -6.59 3.81 -11.19
CA SER A 7 -6.48 3.43 -9.78
C SER A 7 -5.16 3.96 -9.25
N LEU A 8 -5.22 4.78 -8.20
CA LEU A 8 -4.03 5.17 -7.45
C LEU A 8 -3.89 4.23 -6.25
N LEU A 9 -2.74 3.57 -6.14
CA LEU A 9 -2.34 2.87 -4.93
C LEU A 9 -1.51 3.86 -4.12
N VAL A 10 -2.04 4.34 -2.99
CA VAL A 10 -1.30 5.21 -2.09
C VAL A 10 -0.72 4.36 -0.95
N PRO A 11 0.60 4.10 -0.92
CA PRO A 11 1.22 3.48 0.25
C PRO A 11 1.25 4.50 1.39
N VAL A 12 0.32 4.31 2.34
CA VAL A 12 0.22 4.99 3.64
C VAL A 12 0.55 6.49 3.59
N CYS A 13 -0.48 7.32 3.32
CA CYS A 13 -0.45 8.75 3.63
C CYS A 13 -1.82 9.18 4.20
N LEU A 14 -1.80 9.50 5.50
CA LEU A 14 -2.73 10.36 6.26
C LEU A 14 -4.25 10.05 6.33
N PHE A 15 -4.83 9.18 5.50
CA PHE A 15 -6.30 9.01 5.46
C PHE A 15 -6.82 7.59 5.76
N ALA A 16 -5.99 6.67 6.23
CA ALA A 16 -6.51 5.45 6.84
C ALA A 16 -7.14 5.82 8.19
N SER A 17 -8.40 5.44 8.43
CA SER A 17 -9.03 5.63 9.73
C SER A 17 -8.20 4.91 10.80
N ILE A 18 -7.59 5.66 11.71
CA ILE A 18 -6.79 5.15 12.83
C ILE A 18 -7.56 4.03 13.56
N GLY A 19 -8.89 4.17 13.70
CA GLY A 19 -9.76 3.16 14.30
C GLY A 19 -9.82 1.85 13.49
N ALA A 20 -9.85 1.92 12.15
CA ALA A 20 -9.82 0.73 11.31
C ALA A 20 -8.48 -0.02 11.42
N MET A 21 -7.36 0.71 11.50
CA MET A 21 -6.03 0.12 11.72
C MET A 21 -5.97 -0.57 13.08
N ALA A 22 -6.36 0.13 14.16
CA ALA A 22 -6.37 -0.43 15.51
C ALA A 22 -7.21 -1.73 15.59
N LYS A 23 -8.44 -1.72 15.07
CA LYS A 23 -9.32 -2.90 15.02
C LYS A 23 -8.71 -4.07 14.24
N THR A 24 -7.91 -3.79 13.20
CA THR A 24 -7.25 -4.84 12.42
C THR A 24 -6.07 -5.44 13.19
N LEU A 25 -5.35 -4.64 13.99
CA LEU A 25 -4.26 -5.15 14.83
C LEU A 25 -4.73 -6.12 15.92
N ASP A 26 -5.96 -5.93 16.43
CA ASP A 26 -6.57 -6.89 17.37
C ASP A 26 -6.73 -8.29 16.74
N GLN A 27 -6.81 -8.36 15.41
CA GLN A 27 -7.03 -9.59 14.66
C GLN A 27 -5.72 -10.24 14.17
N VAL A 28 -4.59 -9.52 14.24
CA VAL A 28 -3.28 -10.06 13.82
C VAL A 28 -2.51 -10.50 15.06
N PRO A 29 -2.36 -11.82 15.30
CA PRO A 29 -1.62 -12.30 16.45
C PRO A 29 -0.12 -12.03 16.28
N GLY A 30 0.51 -11.57 17.35
CA GLY A 30 1.97 -11.39 17.40
C GLY A 30 2.50 -10.22 16.56
N LYS A 31 3.70 -10.43 16.02
CA LYS A 31 4.50 -9.41 15.34
C LYS A 31 3.99 -9.17 13.92
N LEU A 32 3.87 -7.90 13.53
CA LEU A 32 3.51 -7.52 12.17
C LEU A 32 4.65 -7.81 11.19
N THR A 33 4.25 -8.19 9.98
CA THR A 33 5.12 -8.31 8.81
C THR A 33 4.86 -7.16 7.83
N GLU A 34 5.83 -6.85 6.96
CA GLU A 34 5.61 -5.90 5.86
C GLU A 34 4.54 -6.39 4.86
N SER A 35 4.21 -7.69 4.83
CA SER A 35 3.08 -8.21 4.03
C SER A 35 1.71 -7.86 4.62
N ASP A 36 1.61 -7.72 5.94
CA ASP A 36 0.36 -7.32 6.61
C ASP A 36 0.01 -5.87 6.27
N LEU A 37 1.05 -5.01 6.17
CA LEU A 37 0.86 -3.62 5.80
C LEU A 37 0.62 -3.38 4.30
N LEU A 38 0.77 -4.40 3.44
CA LEU A 38 0.44 -4.31 2.02
C LEU A 38 -1.03 -4.67 1.73
N GLN A 39 -1.86 -4.69 2.77
CA GLN A 39 -3.28 -5.03 2.71
C GLN A 39 -4.10 -3.95 3.42
N ALA A 40 -5.42 -3.95 3.19
CA ALA A 40 -6.30 -3.06 3.91
C ALA A 40 -6.30 -3.40 5.42
N PRO A 41 -6.40 -2.41 6.33
CA PRO A 41 -6.64 -0.99 6.07
C PRO A 41 -5.35 -0.16 5.89
N PHE A 42 -4.18 -0.79 5.89
CA PHE A 42 -2.89 -0.12 5.76
C PHE A 42 -2.64 0.39 4.34
N VAL A 43 -3.23 -0.27 3.34
CA VAL A 43 -3.29 0.19 1.96
C VAL A 43 -4.65 0.79 1.63
N GLN A 44 -4.63 1.83 0.81
CA GLN A 44 -5.83 2.48 0.28
C GLN A 44 -5.89 2.30 -1.24
N LEU A 45 -7.10 2.08 -1.75
CA LEU A 45 -7.39 1.96 -3.17
C LEU A 45 -8.56 2.88 -3.49
N PHE A 46 -8.38 3.79 -4.44
CA PHE A 46 -9.40 4.74 -4.87
C PHE A 46 -9.65 4.59 -6.37
N ASP A 47 -10.88 4.90 -6.78
CA ASP A 47 -11.26 5.06 -8.18
C ASP A 47 -11.46 6.54 -8.48
N LEU A 48 -10.40 7.18 -8.97
CA LEU A 48 -10.39 8.63 -9.23
C LEU A 48 -11.37 9.06 -10.32
N SER A 49 -11.95 8.13 -11.10
CA SER A 49 -12.96 8.46 -12.10
C SER A 49 -14.31 8.82 -11.47
N VAL A 50 -14.59 8.31 -10.28
CA VAL A 50 -15.85 8.52 -9.55
C VAL A 50 -15.65 9.16 -8.17
N ASP A 51 -14.44 9.05 -7.61
CA ASP A 51 -14.05 9.55 -6.30
C ASP A 51 -12.72 10.33 -6.38
N PRO A 52 -12.74 11.53 -6.99
CA PRO A 52 -11.53 12.35 -7.17
C PRO A 52 -10.98 12.92 -5.85
N HIS A 53 -11.78 12.96 -4.79
CA HIS A 53 -11.36 13.43 -3.46
C HIS A 53 -10.80 12.30 -2.58
N GLU A 54 -10.81 11.05 -3.06
CA GLU A 54 -10.31 9.88 -2.34
C GLU A 54 -11.05 9.63 -1.02
N ASP A 55 -12.37 9.84 -1.01
CA ASP A 55 -13.21 9.70 0.19
C ASP A 55 -13.51 8.24 0.51
N GLN A 56 -13.53 7.36 -0.49
CA GLN A 56 -13.98 5.97 -0.36
C GLN A 56 -12.84 4.97 -0.60
N ASN A 57 -12.25 4.47 0.48
CA ASN A 57 -11.25 3.40 0.38
C ASN A 57 -11.88 2.06 -0.03
N LEU A 58 -11.54 1.58 -1.23
CA LEU A 58 -12.02 0.33 -1.83
C LEU A 58 -11.12 -0.88 -1.59
N ALA A 59 -10.01 -0.73 -0.85
CA ALA A 59 -8.97 -1.76 -0.74
C ALA A 59 -9.48 -3.09 -0.15
N ARG A 60 -10.41 -3.04 0.83
CA ARG A 60 -11.06 -4.25 1.36
C ARG A 60 -11.95 -4.94 0.32
N LYS A 61 -12.69 -4.14 -0.46
CA LYS A 61 -13.65 -4.64 -1.47
C LYS A 61 -12.94 -5.26 -2.66
N TYR A 62 -11.81 -4.69 -3.09
CA TYR A 62 -11.06 -5.16 -4.27
C TYR A 62 -9.64 -5.61 -3.90
N SER A 63 -9.52 -6.52 -2.94
CA SER A 63 -8.23 -7.03 -2.45
C SER A 63 -7.37 -7.70 -3.54
N ALA A 64 -8.00 -8.35 -4.53
CA ALA A 64 -7.29 -8.90 -5.69
C ALA A 64 -6.63 -7.80 -6.53
N ARG A 65 -7.30 -6.65 -6.73
CA ARG A 65 -6.74 -5.49 -7.41
C ARG A 65 -5.57 -4.90 -6.63
N VAL A 66 -5.70 -4.80 -5.30
CA VAL A 66 -4.59 -4.38 -4.42
C VAL A 66 -3.37 -5.29 -4.60
N LYS A 67 -3.54 -6.61 -4.59
CA LYS A 67 -2.45 -7.57 -4.80
C LYS A 67 -1.75 -7.35 -6.15
N GLN A 68 -2.51 -7.15 -7.22
CA GLN A 68 -1.96 -6.87 -8.55
C GLN A 68 -1.15 -5.57 -8.57
N MET A 69 -1.67 -4.50 -8.00
CA MET A 69 -1.00 -3.20 -7.98
C MET A 69 0.26 -3.21 -7.10
N VAL A 70 0.22 -3.91 -5.96
CA VAL A 70 1.41 -4.13 -5.12
C VAL A 70 2.47 -4.94 -5.86
N ALA A 71 2.07 -5.96 -6.63
CA ALA A 71 3.00 -6.74 -7.43
C ALA A 71 3.67 -5.88 -8.52
N LEU A 72 2.89 -5.05 -9.23
CA LEU A 72 3.42 -4.10 -10.21
C LEU A 72 4.43 -3.13 -9.55
N LEU A 73 4.08 -2.52 -8.42
CA LEU A 73 4.99 -1.62 -7.71
C LEU A 73 6.31 -2.31 -7.29
N LYS A 74 6.24 -3.58 -6.87
CA LYS A 74 7.45 -4.36 -6.54
C LYS A 74 8.33 -4.59 -7.77
N GLU A 75 7.72 -4.88 -8.92
CA GLU A 75 8.43 -5.05 -10.18
C GLU A 75 9.10 -3.74 -10.64
N GLU A 76 8.39 -2.62 -10.52
CA GLU A 76 8.92 -1.30 -10.88
C GLU A 76 10.12 -0.91 -10.00
N ILE A 77 10.06 -1.18 -8.69
CA ILE A 77 11.19 -0.97 -7.77
C ILE A 77 12.36 -1.89 -8.11
N ALA A 78 12.09 -3.16 -8.42
CA ALA A 78 13.13 -4.13 -8.75
C ALA A 78 13.82 -3.84 -10.09
N SER A 79 13.09 -3.26 -11.04
CA SER A 79 13.63 -2.92 -12.37
C SER A 79 14.18 -1.48 -12.44
N GLU A 80 13.94 -0.65 -11.42
CA GLU A 80 14.15 0.81 -11.41
C GLU A 80 13.49 1.48 -12.62
N ARG A 81 12.27 1.03 -12.96
CA ARG A 81 11.52 1.44 -14.14
C ARG A 81 10.01 1.39 -13.90
N SER A 82 9.31 2.37 -14.45
CA SER A 82 7.86 2.30 -14.72
C SER A 82 7.54 2.31 -16.22
N THR A 83 8.58 2.28 -17.06
CA THR A 83 8.48 2.30 -18.53
C THR A 83 9.25 1.14 -19.15
N PRO A 84 8.85 0.62 -20.33
CA PRO A 84 9.54 -0.50 -20.96
C PRO A 84 11.03 -0.24 -21.21
N GLY A 85 11.88 -1.22 -20.93
CA GLY A 85 13.32 -1.20 -21.22
C GLY A 85 14.13 -2.15 -20.33
N PRO A 86 15.42 -2.40 -20.63
CA PRO A 86 16.29 -3.26 -19.81
C PRO A 86 16.57 -2.64 -18.43
N ASN A 87 16.57 -3.45 -17.37
CA ASN A 87 16.70 -3.03 -15.96
C ASN A 87 17.84 -2.03 -15.72
N LEU A 88 17.60 -1.07 -14.83
CA LEU A 88 18.62 -0.14 -14.37
C LEU A 88 19.22 -0.61 -13.03
N LYS A 89 20.37 -0.04 -12.66
CA LYS A 89 21.03 -0.34 -11.39
C LYS A 89 20.44 0.51 -10.27
N ASN A 90 20.01 -0.14 -9.18
CA ASN A 90 19.59 0.54 -7.96
C ASN A 90 20.76 1.30 -7.32
N ASP A 91 20.57 2.59 -7.03
CA ASP A 91 21.45 3.34 -6.12
C ASP A 91 21.06 3.11 -4.65
N LYS A 92 19.80 2.76 -4.39
CA LYS A 92 19.25 2.51 -3.05
C LYS A 92 18.30 1.32 -3.08
N ASN A 93 18.32 0.53 -2.00
CA ASN A 93 17.31 -0.50 -1.78
C ASN A 93 16.03 0.15 -1.23
N VAL A 94 15.17 0.63 -2.13
CA VAL A 94 13.88 1.21 -1.78
C VAL A 94 12.91 0.10 -1.37
N ARG A 95 12.25 0.25 -0.22
CA ARG A 95 11.17 -0.63 0.24
C ARG A 95 9.88 0.17 0.28
N ILE A 96 8.80 -0.45 -0.20
CA ILE A 96 7.45 0.15 -0.28
C ILE A 96 7.04 0.74 1.08
N LEU A 97 7.36 0.04 2.16
CA LEU A 97 7.12 0.49 3.52
C LEU A 97 8.38 0.36 4.34
N ASN A 98 8.66 1.39 5.13
CA ASN A 98 9.70 1.36 6.14
C ASN A 98 9.03 1.21 7.51
N PRO A 99 9.26 0.11 8.26
CA PRO A 99 8.69 -0.07 9.60
C PRO A 99 9.07 1.04 10.59
N ARG A 100 10.12 1.83 10.31
CA ARG A 100 10.54 2.97 11.13
C ARG A 100 10.02 4.32 10.62
N ASP A 101 9.13 4.33 9.62
CA ASP A 101 8.55 5.56 9.10
C ASP A 101 7.76 6.29 10.20
N ARG A 102 8.02 7.59 10.36
CA ARG A 102 7.36 8.44 11.35
C ARG A 102 5.89 8.68 11.03
N ARG A 103 5.49 8.55 9.75
CA ARG A 103 4.10 8.67 9.30
C ARG A 103 3.24 7.48 9.72
N LEU A 104 3.86 6.34 10.04
CA LEU A 104 3.15 5.19 10.59
C LEU A 104 2.78 5.48 12.05
N PRO A 105 1.50 5.35 12.45
CA PRO A 105 1.09 5.56 13.83
C PRO A 105 1.90 4.71 14.81
N GLY A 106 2.24 5.27 15.98
CA GLY A 106 3.13 4.63 16.95
C GLY A 106 2.66 3.22 17.36
N PHE A 107 1.35 3.04 17.56
CA PHE A 107 0.77 1.75 17.93
C PHE A 107 0.91 0.66 16.84
N VAL A 108 1.04 1.04 15.56
CA VAL A 108 1.35 0.09 14.47
C VAL A 108 2.86 -0.17 14.45
N ARG A 109 3.67 0.88 14.62
CA ARG A 109 5.14 0.78 14.64
C ARG A 109 5.65 -0.17 15.72
N ASN A 110 5.09 -0.07 16.92
CA ASN A 110 5.47 -0.88 18.08
C ASN A 110 5.15 -2.38 17.90
N ARG A 111 4.36 -2.75 16.89
CA ARG A 111 4.05 -4.16 16.58
C ARG A 111 5.09 -4.82 15.67
N PHE A 112 6.11 -4.07 15.24
CA PHE A 112 7.27 -4.61 14.50
C PHE A 112 8.44 -5.01 15.40
N GLU A 113 8.36 -4.75 16.70
CA GLU A 113 9.40 -5.10 17.67
C GLU A 113 9.25 -6.55 18.14
#